data_AF-A0A817H716-F1
#
_entry.id   AF-A0A817H716-F1
#
_cell.length_a   1.000
_cell.length_b   1.000
_cell.length_c   1.000
_cell.angle_alpha   90.00
_cell.angle_beta   90.00
_cell.angle_gamma   90.00
#
_symmetry.space_group_name_H-M   'P 1'
#
loop_
_entity.id
_entity.type
_entity.pdbx_description
1 polymer ?
#
loop_
_entity_poly.entity_id
_entity_poly.type
_entity_poly.pdbx_seq_one_letter_code
_entity_poly.pdbx_strand_id
1 'polypeptide(L)'
;MDHSRRGAKKIEEQLVLNVFNTSSTDEQSTTGLNGQFIHSQLLINYNKNELSIVHEFEENYSSDRAIWWYTRESFLYRQLSKALRVQNIDLLFIFRFFIRDIQEQLEKHQCSSSIRVFRGQLMLNEEFKLLKDSIE
;
A
#
# COMPACT_ATOMS: atom_id res chain seq x y z
N MET A 1 -38.38 -4.03 12.26
CA MET A 1 -37.39 -2.94 12.19
C MET A 1 -36.45 -3.12 13.36
N ASP A 2 -35.23 -3.60 13.11
CA ASP A 2 -34.12 -3.41 14.05
C ASP A 2 -32.82 -3.51 13.25
N HIS A 3 -32.06 -2.41 13.25
CA HIS A 3 -30.90 -2.20 12.42
C HIS A 3 -29.65 -2.75 13.12
N SER A 4 -29.17 -3.88 12.61
CA SER A 4 -27.76 -4.20 12.38
C SER A 4 -26.72 -3.45 13.25
N ARG A 5 -26.43 -4.01 14.44
CA ARG A 5 -25.16 -3.80 15.14
C ARG A 5 -24.00 -4.35 14.28
N ARG A 6 -23.32 -3.49 13.53
CA ARG A 6 -21.96 -3.74 13.05
C ARG A 6 -21.04 -2.73 13.70
N GLY A 7 -20.49 -3.11 14.86
CA GLY A 7 -19.37 -2.40 15.46
C GLY A 7 -18.20 -2.43 14.48
N ALA A 8 -17.82 -1.27 13.96
CA ALA A 8 -16.58 -1.10 13.24
C ALA A 8 -15.45 -1.39 14.22
N LYS A 9 -14.81 -2.55 14.06
CA LYS A 9 -13.61 -2.90 14.82
C LYS A 9 -12.52 -1.90 14.45
N LYS A 10 -12.15 -1.13 15.47
CA LYS A 10 -10.98 -0.27 15.60
C LYS A 10 -9.76 -0.94 14.94
N ILE A 11 -9.22 -0.32 13.89
CA ILE A 11 -7.94 -0.73 13.28
C ILE A 11 -6.82 -0.12 14.14
N GLU A 12 -6.65 -0.69 15.33
CA GLU A 12 -5.36 -0.73 16.02
C GLU A 12 -4.69 -2.05 15.61
N GLU A 13 -4.21 -2.11 14.37
CA GLU A 13 -3.21 -3.09 14.00
C GLU A 13 -2.12 -2.33 13.26
N GLN A 14 -1.02 -2.09 13.97
CA GLN A 14 0.26 -1.92 13.30
C GLN A 14 0.40 -3.12 12.37
N LEU A 15 0.36 -2.87 11.06
CA LEU A 15 0.58 -3.89 10.04
C LEU A 15 2.03 -4.36 10.15
N VAL A 16 2.28 -5.34 11.02
CA VAL A 16 3.53 -6.11 11.00
C VAL A 16 3.41 -7.08 9.84
N LEU A 17 3.81 -6.65 8.64
CA LEU A 17 3.88 -7.50 7.45
C LEU A 17 5.04 -8.49 7.58
N ASN A 18 4.86 -9.56 8.37
CA ASN A 18 5.82 -10.67 8.47
C ASN A 18 5.77 -11.64 7.26
N VAL A 19 5.16 -11.23 6.14
CA VAL A 19 4.94 -12.10 4.96
C VAL A 19 6.20 -12.32 4.10
N PHE A 20 7.26 -11.52 4.27
CA PHE A 20 8.43 -11.55 3.38
C PHE A 20 9.65 -12.30 3.92
N ASN A 21 9.55 -12.97 5.08
CA ASN A 21 10.64 -13.84 5.57
C ASN A 21 10.60 -15.21 4.86
N THR A 22 10.89 -15.22 3.56
CA THR A 22 11.34 -16.42 2.87
C THR A 22 12.76 -16.18 2.40
N SER A 23 13.72 -16.78 3.11
CA SER A 23 15.10 -16.93 2.70
C SER A 23 15.17 -17.82 1.46
N SER A 24 14.95 -17.23 0.28
CA SER A 24 15.19 -17.90 -1.00
C SER A 24 15.84 -16.91 -1.95
N THR A 25 17.15 -17.08 -2.12
CA THR A 25 18.07 -16.25 -2.88
C THR A 25 17.92 -16.34 -4.41
N ASP A 26 16.84 -16.93 -4.93
CA ASP A 26 16.68 -17.22 -6.37
C ASP A 26 15.32 -16.79 -6.95
N GLU A 27 14.73 -15.70 -6.46
CA GLU A 27 13.63 -15.07 -7.20
C GLU A 27 14.20 -14.08 -8.22
N GLN A 28 14.55 -14.62 -9.39
CA GLN A 28 14.85 -13.84 -10.58
C GLN A 28 13.81 -12.73 -10.74
N SER A 29 14.28 -11.51 -10.96
CA SER A 29 13.46 -10.38 -11.37
C SER A 29 12.78 -10.74 -12.70
N THR A 30 11.57 -11.29 -12.64
CA THR A 30 10.78 -11.62 -13.82
C THR A 30 10.05 -10.37 -14.28
N THR A 31 10.82 -9.43 -14.81
CA THR A 31 10.34 -8.29 -15.61
C THR A 31 9.57 -8.74 -16.86
N GLY A 32 9.55 -10.04 -17.19
CA GLY A 32 8.85 -10.57 -18.38
C GLY A 32 7.37 -10.97 -18.21
N LEU A 33 6.86 -11.23 -17.00
CA LEU A 33 5.50 -11.81 -16.83
C LEU A 33 4.60 -11.07 -15.82
N ASN A 34 5.17 -10.42 -14.80
CA ASN A 34 4.35 -9.75 -13.77
C ASN A 34 3.73 -8.43 -14.25
N GLY A 35 4.34 -7.75 -15.22
CA GLY A 35 3.78 -6.56 -15.87
C GLY A 35 2.46 -6.87 -16.61
N GLN A 36 2.42 -7.99 -17.34
CA GLN A 36 1.23 -8.42 -18.09
C GLN A 36 0.01 -8.70 -17.18
N PHE A 37 0.25 -9.15 -15.96
CA PHE A 37 -0.79 -9.43 -14.98
C PHE A 37 -1.33 -8.14 -14.34
N ILE A 38 -0.44 -7.20 -13.99
CA ILE A 38 -0.80 -5.85 -13.54
C ILE A 38 -1.67 -5.15 -14.61
N HIS A 39 -1.26 -5.23 -15.87
CA HIS A 39 -2.00 -4.71 -17.03
C HIS A 39 -3.44 -5.25 -17.08
N SER A 40 -3.61 -6.57 -16.95
CA SER A 40 -4.90 -7.24 -17.04
C SER A 40 -5.83 -6.87 -15.88
N GLN A 41 -5.31 -6.82 -14.65
CA GLN A 41 -6.10 -6.49 -13.46
C GLN A 41 -6.48 -5.00 -13.39
N LEU A 42 -5.64 -4.12 -13.96
CA LEU A 42 -5.89 -2.68 -14.08
C LEU A 42 -6.88 -2.36 -15.22
N LEU A 43 -6.75 -3.00 -16.37
CA LEU A 43 -7.68 -2.87 -17.50
C LEU A 43 -9.12 -3.25 -17.12
N ILE A 44 -9.28 -4.28 -16.28
CA ILE A 44 -10.60 -4.75 -15.84
C ILE A 44 -11.27 -3.74 -14.88
N ASN A 45 -10.50 -2.93 -14.16
CA ASN A 45 -11.03 -2.13 -13.05
C ASN A 45 -10.99 -0.61 -13.21
N TYR A 46 -10.29 -0.03 -14.20
CA TYR A 46 -10.15 1.44 -14.20
C TYR A 46 -10.10 2.18 -15.54
N ASN A 47 -10.41 3.47 -15.38
CA ASN A 47 -10.69 4.52 -16.34
C ASN A 47 -9.58 4.68 -17.40
N LYS A 48 -9.97 5.00 -18.65
CA LYS A 48 -9.05 5.13 -19.79
C LYS A 48 -7.89 6.12 -19.54
N ASN A 49 -8.08 7.07 -18.62
CA ASN A 49 -7.08 8.07 -18.26
C ASN A 49 -5.86 7.50 -17.53
N GLU A 50 -5.92 6.28 -16.99
CA GLU A 50 -4.79 5.66 -16.28
C GLU A 50 -3.96 4.73 -17.17
N LEU A 51 -4.45 4.40 -18.37
CA LEU A 51 -3.74 3.52 -19.32
C LEU A 51 -2.36 4.07 -19.69
N SER A 52 -2.23 5.39 -19.87
CA SER A 52 -0.93 6.01 -20.16
C SER A 52 0.05 5.86 -19.01
N ILE A 53 -0.43 5.95 -17.77
CA ILE A 53 0.39 5.77 -16.57
C ILE A 53 0.81 4.30 -16.41
N VAL A 54 -0.05 3.36 -16.77
CA VAL A 54 0.27 1.93 -16.80
C VAL A 54 1.36 1.64 -17.82
N HIS A 55 1.22 2.16 -19.04
CA HIS A 55 2.24 2.00 -20.08
C HIS A 55 3.57 2.62 -19.67
N GLU A 56 3.53 3.85 -19.12
CA GLU A 56 4.72 4.52 -18.61
C GLU A 56 5.41 3.69 -17.51
N PHE A 57 4.63 3.07 -16.62
CA PHE A 57 5.15 2.17 -15.60
C PHE A 57 5.80 0.94 -16.22
N GLU A 58 5.13 0.28 -17.16
CA GLU A 58 5.67 -0.92 -17.82
C GLU A 58 6.99 -0.66 -18.56
N GLU A 59 7.11 0.51 -19.21
CA GLU A 59 8.31 0.86 -19.97
C GLU A 59 9.45 1.42 -19.10
N ASN A 60 9.12 2.19 -18.07
CA ASN A 60 10.10 3.02 -17.36
C ASN A 60 10.26 2.66 -15.88
N TYR A 61 9.59 1.62 -15.39
CA TYR A 61 9.76 1.18 -14.02
C TYR A 61 11.16 0.63 -13.77
N SER A 62 11.75 1.07 -12.66
CA SER A 62 12.96 0.53 -12.08
C SER A 62 12.79 0.53 -10.56
N SER A 63 13.36 -0.47 -9.89
CA SER A 63 13.28 -0.62 -8.43
C SER A 63 13.80 0.62 -7.72
N ASP A 64 14.82 1.32 -8.24
CA ASP A 64 15.36 2.56 -7.66
C ASP A 64 14.37 3.75 -7.66
N ARG A 65 13.25 3.64 -8.39
CA ARG A 65 12.20 4.66 -8.44
C ARG A 65 10.91 4.22 -7.74
N ALA A 66 10.87 3.07 -7.06
CA ALA A 66 9.62 2.58 -6.47
C ALA A 66 9.00 3.53 -5.43
N ILE A 67 9.80 4.25 -4.61
CA ILE A 67 9.27 5.29 -3.71
C ILE A 67 8.60 6.42 -4.49
N TRP A 68 9.21 6.88 -5.59
CA TRP A 68 8.62 7.93 -6.43
C TRP A 68 7.30 7.48 -7.06
N TRP A 69 7.24 6.25 -7.55
CA TRP A 69 6.01 5.66 -8.07
C TRP A 69 4.91 5.51 -7.01
N TYR A 70 5.30 5.25 -5.75
CA TYR A 70 4.38 5.18 -4.62
C TYR A 70 3.88 6.55 -4.14
N THR A 71 4.68 7.61 -4.24
CA THR A 71 4.26 8.96 -3.80
C THR A 71 3.54 9.75 -4.89
N ARG A 72 3.80 9.43 -6.17
CA ARG A 72 3.08 10.00 -7.31
C ARG A 72 1.61 9.61 -7.27
N GLU A 73 0.75 10.53 -7.70
CA GLU A 73 -0.66 10.24 -7.94
C GLU A 73 -0.80 9.23 -9.10
N SER A 74 -0.87 7.95 -8.77
CA SER A 74 -0.91 6.84 -9.71
C SER A 74 -1.78 5.70 -9.18
N PHE A 75 -2.03 4.71 -10.03
CA PHE A 75 -2.77 3.51 -9.62
C PHE A 75 -2.05 2.77 -8.49
N LEU A 76 -0.72 2.81 -8.44
CA LEU A 76 0.08 2.11 -7.45
C LEU A 76 -0.23 2.61 -6.04
N TYR A 77 -0.15 3.93 -5.83
CA TYR A 77 -0.45 4.54 -4.54
C TYR A 77 -1.86 4.16 -4.06
N ARG A 78 -2.87 4.34 -4.91
CA ARG A 78 -4.27 4.10 -4.55
C ARG A 78 -4.55 2.62 -4.30
N GLN A 79 -4.10 1.75 -5.19
CA GLN A 79 -4.39 0.32 -5.12
C GLN A 79 -3.64 -0.34 -3.98
N LEU A 80 -2.36 -0.02 -3.80
CA LEU A 80 -1.59 -0.55 -2.67
C LEU A 80 -2.14 -0.02 -1.35
N SER A 81 -2.40 1.28 -1.23
CA SER A 81 -2.98 1.87 -0.01
C SER A 81 -4.38 1.31 0.30
N LYS A 82 -5.17 0.98 -0.72
CA LYS A 82 -6.47 0.33 -0.55
C LYS A 82 -6.29 -1.13 -0.13
N ALA A 83 -5.43 -1.88 -0.81
CA ALA A 83 -5.14 -3.29 -0.53
C ALA A 83 -4.67 -3.48 0.93
N LEU A 84 -3.77 -2.61 1.39
CA LEU A 84 -3.27 -2.59 2.76
C LEU A 84 -4.39 -2.32 3.78
N ARG A 85 -5.28 -1.35 3.50
CA ARG A 85 -6.40 -1.00 4.40
C ARG A 85 -7.44 -2.10 4.53
N VAL A 86 -7.73 -2.82 3.45
CA VAL A 86 -8.75 -3.89 3.43
C VAL A 86 -8.14 -5.29 3.58
N GLN A 87 -6.82 -5.38 3.78
CA GLN A 87 -6.06 -6.63 3.83
C GLN A 87 -6.36 -7.56 2.64
N ASN A 88 -6.44 -7.00 1.42
CA ASN A 88 -6.66 -7.81 0.22
C ASN A 88 -5.38 -8.59 -0.13
N ILE A 89 -5.31 -9.83 0.33
CA ILE A 89 -4.11 -10.68 0.22
C ILE A 89 -3.75 -10.96 -1.24
N ASP A 90 -4.74 -11.21 -2.11
CA ASP A 90 -4.49 -11.46 -3.53
C ASP A 90 -3.79 -10.25 -4.18
N LEU A 91 -4.31 -9.05 -3.93
CA LEU A 91 -3.75 -7.82 -4.46
C LEU A 91 -2.39 -7.48 -3.86
N LEU A 92 -2.18 -7.74 -2.57
CA LEU A 92 -0.87 -7.59 -1.93
C LEU A 92 0.15 -8.57 -2.50
N PHE A 93 -0.26 -9.81 -2.79
CA PHE A 93 0.59 -10.82 -3.42
C PHE A 93 0.97 -10.45 -4.85
N ILE A 94 0.07 -9.80 -5.59
CA ILE A 94 0.35 -9.24 -6.91
C ILE A 94 1.38 -8.10 -6.80
N PHE A 95 1.20 -7.20 -5.84
CA PHE A 95 2.11 -6.09 -5.58
C PHE A 95 3.37 -6.49 -4.80
N ARG A 96 3.62 -7.78 -4.54
CA ARG A 96 4.73 -8.24 -3.68
C ARG A 96 6.10 -7.73 -4.13
N PHE A 97 6.34 -7.69 -5.45
CA PHE A 97 7.60 -7.17 -6.00
C PHE A 97 7.75 -5.68 -5.69
N PHE A 98 6.68 -4.90 -5.88
CA PHE A 98 6.67 -3.46 -5.66
C PHE A 98 6.79 -3.12 -4.17
N ILE A 99 6.15 -3.91 -3.29
CA ILE A 99 6.29 -3.77 -1.84
C ILE A 99 7.74 -4.03 -1.41
N ARG A 100 8.37 -5.09 -1.95
CA ARG A 100 9.79 -5.39 -1.69
C ARG A 100 10.68 -4.24 -2.15
N ASP A 101 10.49 -3.72 -3.36
CA ASP A 101 11.30 -2.62 -3.90
C ASP A 101 11.13 -1.32 -3.08
N ILE A 102 9.93 -1.06 -2.55
CA ILE A 102 9.70 0.05 -1.60
C ILE A 102 10.47 -0.20 -0.30
N GLN A 103 10.37 -1.40 0.27
CA GLN A 103 11.06 -1.75 1.51
C GLN A 103 12.58 -1.55 1.37
N GLU A 104 13.18 -2.11 0.31
CA GLU A 104 14.61 -1.98 0.05
C GLU A 104 15.05 -0.50 -0.09
N GLN A 105 14.24 0.33 -0.74
CA GLN A 105 14.55 1.77 -0.80
C GLN A 105 14.37 2.48 0.54
N LEU A 106 13.37 2.12 1.34
CA LEU A 106 13.19 2.71 2.67
C LEU A 106 14.36 2.35 3.59
N GLU A 107 14.84 1.11 3.54
CA GLU A 107 16.02 0.66 4.29
C GLU A 107 17.28 1.45 3.89
N LYS A 108 17.47 1.71 2.58
CA LYS A 108 18.57 2.56 2.08
C LYS A 108 18.49 4.01 2.55
N HIS A 109 17.28 4.54 2.76
CA HIS A 109 17.03 5.93 3.15
C HIS A 109 16.56 6.07 4.60
N GLN A 110 16.81 5.05 5.44
CA GLN A 110 16.36 5.00 6.81
C GLN A 110 16.93 6.20 7.60
N CYS A 111 16.08 6.89 8.35
CA CYS A 111 16.53 7.98 9.21
C CYS A 111 17.41 7.41 10.33
N SER A 112 18.60 7.99 10.50
CA SER A 112 19.56 7.60 11.54
C SER A 112 19.16 8.04 12.94
N SER A 113 18.16 8.92 13.06
CA SER A 113 17.65 9.45 14.31
C SER A 113 16.13 9.38 14.37
N SER A 114 15.59 9.38 15.59
CA SER A 114 14.15 9.43 15.82
C SER A 114 13.58 10.76 15.31
N ILE A 115 12.63 10.69 14.38
CA ILE A 115 11.94 11.85 13.82
C ILE A 115 10.50 11.90 14.34
N ARG A 116 10.06 13.07 14.79
CA ARG A 116 8.65 13.32 15.10
C ARG A 116 7.92 13.69 13.82
N VAL A 117 6.91 12.91 13.46
CA VAL A 117 6.04 13.14 12.31
C VAL A 117 4.59 13.29 12.75
N PHE A 118 3.78 13.98 11.95
CA PHE A 118 2.36 14.15 12.20
C PHE A 118 1.58 13.64 10.99
N ARG A 119 0.49 12.91 11.25
CA ARG A 119 -0.43 12.42 10.22
C ARG A 119 -1.85 12.83 10.62
N GLY A 120 -2.56 13.48 9.71
CA GLY A 120 -3.98 13.77 9.89
C GLY A 120 -4.80 12.48 9.85
N GLN A 121 -5.70 12.32 10.81
CA GLN A 121 -6.66 11.22 10.86
C GLN A 121 -8.07 11.79 11.00
N LEU A 122 -8.98 11.33 10.13
CA LEU A 122 -10.40 11.63 10.28
C LEU A 122 -10.94 10.83 11.47
N MET A 123 -11.63 11.51 12.38
CA MET A 123 -12.20 10.95 13.60
C MET A 123 -13.63 11.46 13.76
N LEU A 124 -14.54 10.61 14.25
CA LEU A 124 -15.90 11.05 14.55
C LEU A 124 -15.91 11.94 15.80
N ASN A 125 -16.82 12.92 15.85
CA ASN A 125 -16.93 13.82 17.01
C ASN A 125 -17.19 13.07 18.33
N GLU A 126 -17.86 11.91 18.28
CA GLU A 126 -18.10 11.06 19.44
C GLU A 126 -16.80 10.38 19.92
N GLU A 127 -16.01 9.85 19.00
CA GLU A 127 -14.69 9.27 19.30
C GLU A 127 -13.73 10.35 19.85
N PHE A 128 -13.81 11.57 19.34
CA PHE A 128 -13.02 12.69 19.84
C PHE A 128 -13.37 13.04 21.29
N LYS A 129 -14.65 13.01 21.65
CA LYS A 129 -15.09 13.23 23.05
C LYS A 129 -14.57 12.12 23.96
N LEU A 130 -14.71 10.85 23.56
CA LEU A 130 -14.17 9.72 24.32
C LEU A 130 -12.66 9.82 24.52
N LEU A 131 -11.92 10.25 23.48
CA LEU A 131 -10.48 10.46 23.58
C LEU A 131 -10.15 11.60 24.56
N LYS A 132 -10.86 12.73 24.47
CA LYS A 132 -10.66 13.86 25.38
C LYS A 132 -10.88 13.44 26.84
N ASP A 133 -11.96 12.72 27.10
CA ASP A 133 -12.33 12.25 28.45
C ASP A 133 -11.37 11.17 28.98
N SER A 134 -10.59 10.51 28.12
CA SER A 134 -9.57 9.53 28.52
C SER A 134 -8.21 10.12 28.89
N ILE A 135 -8.01 11.41 28.62
CA ILE A 135 -6.75 12.14 28.87
C ILE A 135 -6.85 13.02 30.13
N GLU A 136 -8.08 13.35 30.59
CA GLU A 136 -8.37 14.02 31.88
C GLU A 136 -8.47 13.01 33.04
#